data_AF-A0A7H9AWN5-F1
#
_entry.id   AF-A0A7H9AWN5-F1
#
_cell.length_a   1.000
_cell.length_b   1.000
_cell.length_c   1.000
_cell.angle_alpha   90.00
_cell.angle_beta   90.00
_cell.angle_gamma   90.00
#
_symmetry.space_group_name_H-M   'P 1'
#
loop_
_entity.id
_entity.type
_entity.pdbx_description
1 polymer ?
#
loop_
_entity_poly.entity_id
_entity_poly.type
_entity_poly.pdbx_seq_one_letter_code
_entity_poly.pdbx_strand_id
1 'polypeptide(L)' 'MSGIFGASAAAANEPESSKSVFQKFKESPLYTITLNGAFFVAGVAFIQSPLMEMMAPQL' A
#
# COMPACT_ATOMS: atom_id res chain seq x y z
N MET A 1 28.04 8.81 -36.95
CA MET A 1 27.52 9.77 -35.95
C MET A 1 26.10 10.14 -36.36
N SER A 2 25.08 9.54 -35.72
CA SER A 2 23.63 9.84 -35.76
C SER A 2 22.83 8.53 -35.79
N GLY A 3 22.46 8.05 -34.60
CA GLY A 3 21.57 6.90 -34.46
C GLY A 3 20.88 6.80 -33.09
N ILE A 4 21.12 7.75 -32.17
CA ILE A 4 20.63 7.68 -30.78
C ILE A 4 19.87 8.97 -30.42
N PHE A 5 18.87 9.34 -31.23
CA PHE A 5 17.90 10.39 -30.85
C PHE A 5 16.45 10.03 -31.22
N GLY A 6 16.18 8.76 -31.56
CA GLY A 6 14.82 8.27 -31.85
C GLY A 6 14.20 7.36 -30.78
N ALA A 7 14.97 6.94 -29.77
CA ALA A 7 14.52 5.98 -28.77
C ALA A 7 13.80 6.63 -27.57
N SER A 8 12.91 7.60 -27.83
CA SER A 8 12.03 8.18 -26.79
C SER A 8 10.60 8.39 -27.29
N ALA A 9 10.08 7.40 -28.01
CA ALA A 9 8.66 7.34 -28.37
C ALA A 9 8.07 5.91 -28.24
N ALA A 10 8.80 4.97 -27.64
CA ALA A 10 8.40 3.57 -27.52
C ALA A 10 8.14 3.12 -26.06
N ALA A 11 7.94 4.06 -25.14
CA ALA A 11 7.61 3.78 -23.73
C ALA A 11 6.31 4.45 -23.26
N ALA A 12 5.41 4.81 -24.17
CA ALA A 12 4.22 5.59 -23.84
C ALA A 12 2.92 5.02 -24.43
N ASN A 13 2.78 3.70 -24.46
CA ASN A 13 1.48 3.04 -24.54
C ASN A 13 1.64 1.55 -24.22
N GLU A 14 1.89 1.23 -22.94
CA GLU A 14 1.29 0.00 -22.44
C GLU A 14 -0.23 0.16 -22.58
N PRO A 15 -0.96 -0.80 -23.17
CA PRO A 15 -2.40 -0.69 -23.24
C PRO A 15 -2.91 -0.51 -21.81
N GLU A 16 -3.71 0.54 -21.56
CA GLU A 16 -4.56 0.61 -20.38
C GLU A 16 -5.47 -0.63 -20.39
N SER A 17 -4.96 -1.77 -19.95
CA SER A 17 -5.81 -2.78 -19.36
C SER A 17 -6.53 -2.03 -18.26
N SER A 18 -7.85 -1.90 -18.38
CA SER A 18 -8.67 -1.11 -17.47
C SER A 18 -8.38 -1.59 -16.05
N LYS A 19 -7.50 -0.88 -15.33
CA LYS A 19 -7.00 -1.34 -14.04
C LYS A 19 -8.20 -1.62 -13.16
N SER A 20 -8.23 -2.79 -12.52
CA SER A 20 -9.28 -3.15 -11.57
C SER A 20 -9.46 -2.02 -10.55
N VAL A 21 -10.70 -1.80 -10.11
CA VAL A 21 -11.05 -0.77 -9.11
C VAL A 21 -10.18 -0.93 -7.85
N PHE A 22 -9.86 -2.17 -7.47
CA PHE A 22 -8.97 -2.45 -6.35
C PHE A 22 -7.52 -1.99 -6.62
N GLN A 23 -7.03 -2.17 -7.84
CA GLN A 23 -5.69 -1.71 -8.25
C GLN A 23 -5.61 -0.19 -8.21
N LYS A 24 -6.64 0.50 -8.72
CA LYS A 24 -6.75 1.96 -8.66
C LYS A 24 -6.84 2.47 -7.22
N PHE A 25 -7.55 1.76 -6.34
CA PHE A 25 -7.60 2.09 -4.92
C PHE A 25 -6.24 1.96 -4.25
N LYS A 26 -5.52 0.84 -4.45
CA LYS A 26 -4.19 0.60 -3.89
C LYS A 26 -3.15 1.63 -4.31
N GLU A 27 -3.25 2.14 -5.54
CA GLU A 27 -2.39 3.20 -6.06
C GLU A 27 -2.76 4.60 -5.51
N SER A 28 -3.91 4.73 -4.84
CA SER A 28 -4.36 6.01 -4.28
C SER A 28 -3.75 6.30 -2.90
N PRO A 29 -3.56 7.58 -2.52
CA PRO A 29 -3.13 7.94 -1.16
C PRO A 29 -4.07 7.45 -0.04
N LEU A 30 -5.36 7.25 -0.36
CA LEU A 30 -6.36 6.75 0.58
C LEU A 30 -6.05 5.33 1.06
N TYR A 31 -5.40 4.52 0.24
CA TYR A 31 -5.01 3.16 0.64
C TYR A 31 -4.12 3.19 1.87
N THR A 32 -3.05 3.98 1.84
CA THR A 32 -2.10 4.10 2.96
C THR A 32 -2.79 4.67 4.21
N ILE A 33 -3.65 5.68 4.07
CA ILE A 33 -4.38 6.27 5.21
C ILE A 33 -5.29 5.22 5.85
N THR A 34 -6.06 4.51 5.04
CA THR A 34 -7.02 3.50 5.51
C THR A 34 -6.29 2.32 6.15
N LEU A 35 -5.21 1.85 5.52
CA LEU A 35 -4.42 0.73 5.99
C LEU A 35 -3.79 1.03 7.36
N ASN A 36 -3.13 2.19 7.49
CA ASN A 36 -2.52 2.57 8.76
C ASN A 36 -3.57 2.90 9.82
N GLY A 37 -4.69 3.53 9.45
CA GLY A 37 -5.81 3.76 10.36
C GLY A 37 -6.38 2.45 10.91
N ALA A 38 -6.56 1.45 10.05
CA ALA A 38 -6.99 0.11 10.45
C ALA A 38 -5.98 -0.56 11.40
N PHE A 39 -4.68 -0.50 11.08
CA PHE A 39 -3.64 -1.04 11.96
C PHE A 39 -3.56 -0.31 13.31
N PHE A 40 -3.76 1.00 13.35
CA PHE A 40 -3.80 1.75 14.59
C PHE A 40 -4.95 1.31 15.49
N VAL A 41 -6.17 1.22 14.95
CA VAL A 41 -7.33 0.77 15.73
C VAL A 41 -7.16 -0.68 16.20
N ALA A 42 -6.65 -1.55 15.34
CA ALA A 42 -6.33 -2.93 15.73
C ALA A 42 -5.26 -2.98 16.83
N GLY A 43 -4.22 -2.16 16.74
CA GLY A 43 -3.18 -2.04 17.77
C GLY A 43 -3.73 -1.52 19.10
N VAL A 44 -4.60 -0.52 19.09
CA VAL A 44 -5.26 0.00 20.29
C VAL A 44 -6.13 -1.08 20.93
N ALA A 45 -6.94 -1.79 20.13
CA ALA A 45 -7.75 -2.89 20.63
C ALA A 45 -6.90 -4.02 21.20
N PHE A 46 -5.77 -4.35 20.56
CA PHE A 46 -4.84 -5.36 21.05
C PHE A 46 -4.19 -4.97 22.38
N ILE A 47 -3.67 -3.74 22.51
CA ILE A 47 -3.07 -3.20 23.75
C ILE A 47 -4.06 -3.21 24.91
N GLN A 48 -5.33 -2.89 24.65
CA GLN A 48 -6.38 -2.89 25.66
C GLN A 48 -7.03 -4.26 25.88
N SER A 49 -6.62 -5.29 25.12
CA SER A 49 -7.17 -6.64 25.28
C SER A 49 -6.39 -7.46 26.32
N PRO A 50 -7.03 -8.45 26.95
CA PRO A 50 -6.36 -9.39 27.87
C PRO A 50 -5.21 -10.18 27.21
N LEU A 51 -5.15 -10.24 25.88
CA LEU A 51 -4.04 -10.88 25.17
C LEU A 51 -2.70 -10.22 25.48
N MET A 52 -2.71 -8.89 25.69
CA MET A 52 -1.49 -8.16 26.04
C MET A 52 -1.05 -8.40 27.48
N GLU A 53 -1.98 -8.69 28.39
CA GLU A 53 -1.64 -9.08 29.76
C GLU A 53 -0.93 -10.45 29.79
N MET A 54 -1.30 -11.37 28.90
CA MET A 54 -0.62 -12.65 28.75
C MET A 54 0.82 -12.52 28.26
N MET A 55 1.15 -11.41 27.60
CA MET A 55 2.52 -11.10 27.14
C MET A 55 3.36 -10.40 28.22
N ALA A 56 2.74 -9.94 29.31
CA ALA A 56 3.46 -9.29 30.39
C ALA A 56 4.28 -10.33 31.18
N PRO A 57 5.54 -10.04 31.53
CA PRO A 57 6.33 -10.90 32.40
C PRO A 57 5.66 -11.03 33.77
N GLN A 58 5.59 -12.26 34.27
CA GLN A 58 5.17 -12.54 35.63
C GLN A 58 6.43 -12.46 36.52
N LEU A 59 6.53 -11.40 37.34
CA LEU A 59 7.60 -11.21 38.32
C LEU A 59 7.32 -11.99 39.61
#